data_AF-A0A353NMG7-F1
#
_entry.id   AF-A0A353NMG7-F1
#
_cell.length_a   1.000
_cell.length_b   1.000
_cell.length_c   1.000
_cell.angle_alpha   90.00
_cell.angle_beta   90.00
_cell.angle_gamma   90.00
#
_symmetry.space_group_name_H-M   'P 1'
#
loop_
_entity.id
_entity.type
_entity.pdbx_description
1 polymer ?
#
loop_
_entity_poly.entity_id
_entity_poly.type
_entity_poly.pdbx_seq_one_letter_code
_entity_poly.pdbx_strand_id
1 'polypeptide(L)'
;VRNYLNNIGKGMEIKSPVVFQGGVAANAGICSAFRRALETDIIVPQHFDVMGAYGAAILARDYTIEHGCETQFRGFGVTLLEFQNRSFICKGCPNACEIIEIKQGKEVLARWGDRCGRWTVAESA
;
A
#
# COMPACT_ATOMS: atom_id res chain seq x y z
N VAL A 1 -2.14 -23.43 -11.36
CA VAL A 1 -3.21 -22.43 -11.61
C VAL A 1 -4.61 -22.87 -11.21
N ARG A 2 -4.95 -24.17 -11.20
CA ARG A 2 -6.29 -24.68 -10.80
C ARG A 2 -6.76 -24.20 -9.42
N ASN A 3 -5.88 -24.17 -8.42
CA ASN A 3 -6.21 -23.67 -7.08
C ASN A 3 -6.67 -22.19 -7.11
N TYR A 4 -6.01 -21.38 -7.93
CA TYR A 4 -6.32 -19.95 -8.06
C TYR A 4 -7.71 -19.76 -8.69
N LEU A 5 -8.00 -20.48 -9.78
CA LEU A 5 -9.30 -20.43 -10.43
C LEU A 5 -10.42 -20.96 -9.52
N ASN A 6 -10.16 -22.02 -8.76
CA ASN A 6 -11.14 -22.65 -7.89
C ASN A 6 -11.45 -21.86 -6.61
N ASN A 7 -10.51 -21.04 -6.12
CA ASN A 7 -10.70 -20.29 -4.88
C ASN A 7 -10.97 -18.81 -5.11
N ILE A 8 -10.24 -18.20 -6.06
CA ILE A 8 -10.32 -16.74 -6.32
C ILE A 8 -11.26 -16.47 -7.49
N GLY A 9 -11.16 -17.25 -8.57
CA GLY A 9 -12.04 -17.11 -9.74
C GLY A 9 -13.40 -17.80 -9.61
N LYS A 10 -13.76 -18.32 -8.42
CA LYS A 10 -14.94 -19.17 -8.25
C LYS A 10 -16.22 -18.38 -8.52
N GLY A 11 -17.02 -18.86 -9.46
CA GLY A 11 -18.28 -18.21 -9.85
C GLY A 11 -18.12 -16.96 -10.70
N MET A 12 -16.88 -16.64 -11.14
CA MET A 12 -16.62 -15.54 -12.05
C MET A 12 -16.45 -16.06 -13.48
N GLU A 13 -17.13 -15.42 -14.43
CA GLU A 13 -16.86 -15.63 -15.85
C GLU A 13 -15.67 -14.75 -16.27
N ILE A 14 -14.53 -15.38 -16.62
CA ILE A 14 -13.31 -14.67 -17.02
C ILE A 14 -13.33 -14.49 -18.54
N LYS A 15 -13.40 -13.24 -19.01
CA LYS A 15 -13.44 -12.87 -20.44
C LYS A 15 -12.16 -12.16 -20.85
N SER A 16 -11.78 -12.31 -22.12
CA SER A 16 -10.71 -11.55 -22.74
C SER A 16 -11.10 -10.06 -22.89
N PRO A 17 -10.13 -9.12 -22.81
CA PRO A 17 -8.71 -9.36 -22.56
C PRO A 17 -8.40 -9.68 -21.09
N VAL A 18 -7.52 -10.67 -20.85
CA VAL A 18 -7.08 -11.06 -19.50
C VAL A 18 -5.71 -10.46 -19.21
N VAL A 19 -5.62 -9.66 -18.16
CA VAL A 19 -4.37 -9.09 -17.66
C VAL A 19 -3.92 -9.83 -16.41
N PHE A 20 -2.66 -10.25 -16.36
CA PHE A 20 -2.06 -10.89 -15.19
C PHE A 20 -0.93 -10.02 -14.63
N GLN A 21 -1.07 -9.61 -13.38
CA GLN A 21 -0.18 -8.68 -12.69
C GLN A 21 0.24 -9.20 -11.30
N GLY A 22 1.19 -8.52 -10.67
CA GLY A 22 1.81 -8.92 -9.41
C GLY A 22 3.07 -9.76 -9.62
N GLY A 23 3.84 -10.00 -8.55
CA GLY A 23 5.16 -10.65 -8.66
C GLY A 23 5.14 -12.03 -9.33
N VAL A 24 4.05 -12.78 -9.23
CA VAL A 24 3.90 -14.10 -9.87
C VAL A 24 3.77 -13.99 -11.40
N ALA A 25 3.39 -12.83 -11.94
CA ALA A 25 3.34 -12.60 -13.38
C ALA A 25 4.73 -12.65 -14.04
N ALA A 26 5.81 -12.52 -13.27
CA ALA A 26 7.18 -12.78 -13.75
C ALA A 26 7.41 -14.26 -14.15
N ASN A 27 6.59 -15.18 -13.65
CA ASN A 27 6.78 -16.61 -13.90
C ASN A 27 6.12 -17.02 -15.23
N ALA A 28 6.95 -17.21 -16.25
CA ALA A 28 6.51 -17.64 -17.59
C ALA A 28 5.74 -18.98 -17.58
N GLY A 29 6.10 -19.91 -16.68
CA GLY A 29 5.40 -21.18 -16.52
C GLY A 29 3.98 -21.01 -15.99
N ILE A 30 3.78 -20.13 -15.02
CA ILE A 30 2.46 -19.79 -14.49
C ILE A 30 1.62 -19.08 -15.56
N CYS A 31 2.21 -18.13 -16.31
CA CYS A 31 1.53 -17.46 -17.41
C CYS A 31 1.09 -18.48 -18.48
N SER A 32 1.96 -19.40 -18.88
CA SER A 32 1.60 -20.46 -19.83
C SER A 32 0.50 -21.38 -19.28
N ALA A 33 0.54 -21.70 -18.00
CA ALA A 33 -0.48 -22.55 -17.38
C ALA A 33 -1.85 -21.85 -17.34
N PHE A 34 -1.90 -20.54 -17.05
CA PHE A 34 -3.16 -19.79 -17.11
C PHE A 34 -3.67 -19.65 -18.55
N ARG A 35 -2.81 -19.39 -19.55
CA ARG A 35 -3.24 -19.35 -20.97
C ARG A 35 -3.94 -20.64 -21.39
N ARG A 36 -3.37 -21.80 -21.02
CA ARG A 36 -3.99 -23.11 -21.29
C ARG A 36 -5.28 -23.34 -20.52
N ALA A 37 -5.35 -22.91 -19.26
CA ALA A 37 -6.51 -23.15 -18.41
C ALA A 37 -7.71 -22.25 -18.73
N LEU A 38 -7.45 -21.04 -19.25
CA LEU A 38 -8.46 -20.06 -19.62
C LEU A 38 -8.74 -20.04 -21.13
N GLU A 39 -8.00 -20.82 -21.91
CA GLU A 39 -8.09 -20.89 -23.39
C GLU A 39 -8.04 -19.51 -24.05
N THR A 40 -7.25 -18.59 -23.48
CA THR A 40 -7.15 -17.21 -23.94
C THR A 40 -5.74 -16.66 -23.71
N ASP A 41 -5.39 -15.62 -24.44
CA ASP A 41 -4.13 -14.92 -24.25
C ASP A 41 -4.11 -14.12 -22.95
N ILE A 42 -2.92 -14.04 -22.37
CA ILE A 42 -2.66 -13.31 -21.13
C ILE A 42 -1.66 -12.21 -21.40
N ILE A 43 -2.11 -11.00 -21.10
CA ILE A 43 -1.34 -9.78 -21.16
C ILE A 43 -0.61 -9.63 -19.82
N VAL A 44 0.71 -9.56 -19.87
CA VAL A 44 1.54 -9.23 -18.70
C VAL A 44 2.08 -7.82 -18.93
N PRO A 45 1.67 -6.81 -18.14
CA PRO A 45 2.18 -5.45 -18.27
C PRO A 45 3.69 -5.38 -18.06
N GLN A 46 4.37 -4.43 -18.71
CA GLN A 46 5.82 -4.24 -18.54
C GLN A 46 6.23 -4.03 -17.08
N HIS A 47 5.38 -3.34 -16.29
CA HIS A 47 5.60 -2.99 -14.90
C HIS A 47 4.69 -3.80 -13.96
N PHE A 48 4.48 -5.09 -14.26
CA PHE A 48 3.57 -5.98 -13.53
C PHE A 48 3.82 -6.03 -12.00
N ASP A 49 5.04 -5.71 -11.57
CA ASP A 49 5.52 -5.73 -10.19
C ASP A 49 5.13 -4.48 -9.38
N VAL A 50 4.86 -3.36 -10.05
CA VAL A 50 4.52 -2.07 -9.42
C VAL A 50 3.15 -1.52 -9.80
N MET A 51 2.33 -2.29 -10.53
CA MET A 51 1.00 -1.84 -10.98
C MET A 51 0.09 -1.32 -9.86
N GLY A 52 0.20 -1.88 -8.65
CA GLY A 52 -0.54 -1.39 -7.49
C GLY A 52 -0.17 0.05 -7.11
N ALA A 53 1.13 0.36 -7.07
CA ALA A 53 1.62 1.71 -6.81
C ALA A 53 1.27 2.67 -7.95
N TYR A 54 1.33 2.19 -9.20
CA TYR A 54 0.93 2.96 -10.38
C TYR A 54 -0.55 3.35 -10.32
N GLY A 55 -1.44 2.41 -9.96
CA GLY A 55 -2.86 2.69 -9.76
C GLY A 55 -3.11 3.68 -8.62
N ALA A 56 -2.41 3.54 -7.50
CA ALA A 56 -2.51 4.49 -6.39
C ALA A 56 -2.08 5.92 -6.80
N ALA A 57 -1.04 6.06 -7.61
CA ALA A 57 -0.59 7.35 -8.13
C ALA A 57 -1.64 8.00 -9.06
N ILE A 58 -2.30 7.21 -9.91
CA ILE A 58 -3.40 7.70 -10.75
C ILE A 58 -4.55 8.20 -9.87
N LEU A 59 -4.98 7.41 -8.89
CA LEU A 59 -6.07 7.79 -7.99
C LEU A 59 -5.74 9.08 -7.22
N ALA A 60 -4.52 9.20 -6.71
CA ALA A 60 -4.08 10.40 -6.01
C ALA A 60 -4.10 11.64 -6.94
N ARG A 61 -3.58 11.51 -8.15
CA ARG A 61 -3.62 12.57 -9.17
C ARG A 61 -5.06 12.99 -9.49
N ASP A 62 -5.93 12.02 -9.76
CA ASP A 62 -7.31 12.27 -10.17
C ASP A 62 -8.08 12.96 -9.04
N TYR A 63 -7.87 12.54 -7.79
CA TYR A 63 -8.42 13.21 -6.62
C TYR A 63 -7.99 14.68 -6.52
N THR A 64 -6.69 14.95 -6.69
CA THR A 64 -6.12 16.31 -6.67
C THR A 64 -6.73 17.20 -7.76
N ILE A 65 -6.89 16.66 -8.98
CA ILE A 65 -7.49 17.38 -10.10
C ILE A 65 -8.98 17.65 -9.86
N GLU A 66 -9.74 16.65 -9.42
CA GLU A 66 -11.19 16.74 -9.19
C GLU A 66 -11.54 17.75 -8.08
N HIS A 67 -10.72 17.80 -7.02
CA HIS A 67 -10.97 18.65 -5.86
C HIS A 67 -10.22 20.00 -5.92
N GLY A 68 -9.40 20.22 -6.95
CA GLY A 68 -8.61 21.45 -7.11
C GLY A 68 -7.66 21.72 -5.93
N CYS A 69 -7.23 20.68 -5.22
CA CYS A 69 -6.34 20.80 -4.07
C CYS A 69 -4.87 20.62 -4.48
N GLU A 70 -3.95 20.99 -3.60
CA GLU A 70 -2.54 20.68 -3.77
C GLU A 70 -2.17 19.37 -3.06
N THR A 71 -1.09 18.74 -3.51
CA THR A 71 -0.58 17.51 -2.90
C THR A 71 0.05 17.81 -1.54
N GLN A 72 -0.14 16.92 -0.55
CA GLN A 72 0.60 16.95 0.71
C GLN A 72 1.97 16.24 0.64
N PHE A 73 2.44 15.86 -0.56
CA PHE A 73 3.74 15.25 -0.74
C PHE A 73 4.85 16.22 -0.34
N ARG A 74 5.56 15.89 0.74
CA ARG A 74 6.64 16.71 1.31
C ARG A 74 7.93 16.73 0.48
N GLY A 75 7.94 16.10 -0.70
CA GLY A 75 9.10 15.97 -1.56
C GLY A 75 10.09 14.90 -1.12
N PHE A 76 11.06 14.55 -1.97
CA PHE A 76 12.11 13.57 -1.66
C PHE A 76 13.19 14.10 -0.72
N GLY A 77 13.25 15.43 -0.54
CA GLY A 77 14.16 16.09 0.41
C GLY A 77 13.94 15.66 1.86
N VAL A 78 12.80 15.04 2.19
CA VAL A 78 12.55 14.46 3.52
C VAL A 78 13.61 13.46 3.95
N THR A 79 14.28 12.81 3.01
CA THR A 79 15.37 11.86 3.29
C THR A 79 16.63 12.52 3.87
N LEU A 80 16.78 13.83 3.68
CA LEU A 80 17.88 14.64 4.21
C LEU A 80 17.55 15.29 5.56
N LEU A 81 16.31 15.15 6.03
CA LEU A 81 15.85 15.76 7.27
C LEU A 81 16.25 14.89 8.46
N GLU A 82 16.67 15.54 9.54
CA GLU A 82 16.94 14.85 10.80
C GLU A 82 15.64 14.56 11.55
N PHE A 83 15.42 13.28 11.84
CA PHE A 83 14.33 12.81 12.67
C PHE A 83 14.86 12.29 13.99
N GLN A 84 14.16 12.64 15.07
CA GLN A 84 14.43 12.09 16.39
C GLN A 84 13.39 11.03 16.69
N ASN A 85 13.84 9.79 16.91
CA ASN A 85 13.00 8.69 17.34
C ASN A 85 13.17 8.46 18.86
N ARG A 86 12.06 8.21 19.56
CA ARG A 86 12.13 7.69 20.92
C ARG A 86 11.05 6.64 21.15
N SER A 87 11.37 5.67 21.99
CA SER A 87 10.41 4.72 22.55
C SER A 87 10.22 4.97 24.03
N PHE A 88 8.98 4.91 24.52
CA PHE A 88 8.68 4.96 25.96
C PHE A 88 7.41 4.19 26.29
N ILE A 89 7.29 3.76 27.55
CA ILE A 89 6.12 3.02 28.04
C ILE A 89 5.07 3.98 28.59
N CYS A 90 3.81 3.82 28.14
CA CYS A 90 2.66 4.53 28.68
C CYS A 90 2.38 4.08 30.13
N LYS A 91 2.64 4.98 31.08
CA LYS A 91 2.33 4.77 32.52
C LYS A 91 0.87 5.05 32.88
N GLY A 92 0.06 5.46 31.91
CA GLY A 92 -1.33 5.90 32.12
C GLY A 92 -2.39 4.83 31.86
N CYS A 93 -2.00 3.60 31.52
CA CYS A 93 -2.95 2.52 31.24
C CYS A 93 -2.40 1.16 31.66
N PRO A 94 -3.27 0.17 31.96
CA PRO A 94 -2.84 -1.18 32.35
C PRO A 94 -2.17 -1.94 31.21
N ASN A 95 -2.36 -1.51 29.96
CA ASN A 95 -1.74 -2.14 28.79
C ASN A 95 -0.24 -1.88 28.69
N ALA A 96 0.31 -0.94 29.47
CA ALA A 96 1.72 -0.54 29.41
C ALA A 96 2.20 -0.37 27.96
N CYS A 97 1.39 0.32 27.13
CA CYS A 97 1.65 0.45 25.70
C CYS A 97 3.07 0.98 25.46
N GLU A 98 3.84 0.30 24.62
CA GLU A 98 5.08 0.86 24.08
C GLU A 98 4.72 1.85 22.98
N ILE A 99 5.11 3.10 23.18
CA ILE A 99 4.85 4.20 22.26
C ILE A 99 6.14 4.51 21.52
N ILE A 100 6.09 4.40 20.19
CA ILE A 100 7.17 4.87 19.32
C ILE A 100 6.77 6.24 18.79
N GLU A 101 7.61 7.24 19.04
CA GLU A 101 7.40 8.62 18.61
C GLU A 101 8.48 9.02 17.61
N ILE A 102 8.05 9.62 16.49
CA ILE A 102 8.92 10.32 15.54
C ILE A 102 8.69 11.82 15.69
N LYS A 103 9.79 12.56 15.87
CA LYS A 103 9.84 14.01 15.90
C LYS A 103 10.73 14.56 14.79
N GLN A 104 10.41 15.79 14.39
CA GLN A 104 11.30 16.64 13.62
C GLN A 104 11.54 17.93 14.41
N GLY A 105 12.76 18.13 14.89
CA GLY A 105 13.06 19.20 15.84
C GLY A 105 12.19 19.08 17.10
N LYS A 106 11.30 20.06 17.33
CA LYS A 106 10.36 20.06 18.46
C LYS A 106 8.97 19.50 18.13
N GLU A 107 8.66 19.33 16.85
CA GLU A 107 7.35 18.90 16.36
C GLU A 107 7.22 17.37 16.40
N VAL A 108 6.09 16.86 16.89
CA VAL A 108 5.76 15.44 16.87
C VAL A 108 5.05 15.14 15.55
N LEU A 109 5.70 14.37 14.68
CA LEU A 109 5.14 14.01 13.39
C LEU A 109 4.22 12.79 13.49
N ALA A 110 4.60 11.80 14.29
CA ALA A 110 3.83 10.56 14.41
C ALA A 110 4.08 9.88 15.75
N ARG A 111 3.05 9.15 16.21
CA ARG A 111 3.16 8.15 17.27
C ARG A 111 2.36 6.91 16.88
N TRP A 112 2.90 5.74 17.17
CA TRP A 112 2.17 4.48 17.05
C TRP A 112 2.52 3.54 18.20
N GLY A 113 1.79 2.43 18.30
CA GLY A 113 1.86 1.49 19.43
C GLY A 113 0.87 1.80 20.56
N ASP A 114 0.11 2.90 20.43
CA ASP A 114 -0.92 3.26 21.39
C ASP A 114 -2.17 2.39 21.26
N ARG A 115 -2.46 1.61 22.30
CA ARG A 115 -3.71 0.83 22.42
C ARG A 115 -4.78 1.53 23.27
N CYS A 116 -4.42 2.58 24.01
CA CYS A 116 -5.30 3.25 24.96
C CYS A 116 -5.83 4.61 24.45
N GLY A 117 -5.35 5.08 23.29
CA GLY A 117 -5.79 6.31 22.63
C GLY A 117 -5.24 7.61 23.22
N ARG A 118 -4.45 7.55 24.31
CA ARG A 118 -3.91 8.75 24.99
C ARG A 118 -2.79 9.45 24.23
N TRP A 119 -2.13 8.72 23.35
CA TRP A 119 -0.95 9.17 22.59
C TRP A 119 -1.22 9.28 21.11
N THR A 120 -2.44 8.97 20.65
CA THR A 120 -2.90 9.27 19.29
C THR A 120 -2.62 10.74 19.00
N VAL A 121 -1.79 10.99 17.98
CA VAL A 121 -1.55 12.36 17.51
C VAL A 121 -2.85 12.78 16.81
N ALA A 122 -3.50 13.84 17.29
CA ALA A 122 -4.65 14.41 16.61
C ALA A 122 -4.21 14.86 15.20
N GLU A 123 -4.97 14.50 14.18
CA GLU A 123 -4.74 14.99 12.82
C GLU A 123 -4.76 16.51 12.86
N SER A 124 -3.64 17.13 12.51
CA SER A 124 -3.57 18.56 12.28
C SER A 124 -4.25 18.80 10.94
N ALA A 125 -5.41 19.46 10.97
CA ALA A 125 -6.19 19.83 9.79
C ALA A 125 -5.40 20.73 8.84
#